data_AF-A0A7Y1CKW5-F1
#
_entry.id   AF-A0A7Y1CKW5-F1
#
_cell.length_a   1.000
_cell.length_b   1.000
_cell.length_c   1.000
_cell.angle_alpha   90.00
_cell.angle_beta   90.00
_cell.angle_gamma   90.00
#
_symmetry.space_group_name_H-M   'P 1'
#
loop_
_entity.id
_entity.type
_entity.pdbx_description
1 polymer ?
#
loop_
_entity_poly.entity_id
_entity_poly.type
_entity_poly.pdbx_seq_one_letter_code
_entity_poly.pdbx_strand_id
1 'polypeptide(L)'
;MKDVFTLVLCASSAVSCAFWVRSATAKAPYKAKQDASGMLEASISFKTERGHFDVLETAELQTKWNKWAAGFAAIAAISQAVLSYLPEQ
;
A
#
# COMPACT_ATOMS: atom_id res chain seq x y z
N MET A 1 30.90 -2.38 -3.04
CA MET A 1 29.93 -1.65 -2.19
C MET A 1 28.78 -1.07 -3.00
N LYS A 2 29.04 -0.38 -4.13
CA LYS A 2 27.98 0.12 -5.03
C LYS A 2 26.97 -0.97 -5.43
N ASP A 3 27.45 -2.13 -5.85
CA ASP A 3 26.57 -3.23 -6.30
C ASP A 3 25.55 -3.66 -5.25
N VAL A 4 25.95 -3.66 -3.96
CA VAL A 4 25.05 -4.00 -2.85
C VAL A 4 23.94 -2.96 -2.72
N PHE A 5 24.28 -1.67 -2.71
CA PHE A 5 23.28 -0.60 -2.64
C PHE A 5 22.39 -0.55 -3.88
N THR A 6 22.94 -0.82 -5.07
CA THR A 6 22.17 -0.94 -6.31
C THR A 6 21.17 -2.09 -6.22
N LEU A 7 21.59 -3.25 -5.71
CA LEU A 7 20.71 -4.40 -5.53
C LEU A 7 19.60 -4.09 -4.52
N VAL A 8 19.93 -3.49 -3.37
CA VAL A 8 18.94 -3.09 -2.36
C VAL A 8 17.96 -2.05 -2.92
N LEU A 9 18.46 -1.04 -3.65
CA LEU A 9 17.64 -0.04 -4.34
C LEU A 9 16.64 -0.69 -5.29
N CYS A 10 17.13 -1.54 -6.20
CA CYS A 10 16.28 -2.20 -7.20
C CYS A 10 15.24 -3.11 -6.54
N ALA A 11 15.66 -3.93 -5.57
CA ALA A 11 14.77 -4.86 -4.88
C ALA A 11 13.69 -4.13 -4.07
N SER A 12 14.07 -3.12 -3.27
CA SER A 12 13.12 -2.34 -2.48
C SER A 12 12.16 -1.53 -3.37
N SER A 13 12.64 -0.98 -4.49
CA SER A 13 11.78 -0.30 -5.46
C SER A 13 10.75 -1.24 -6.07
N ALA A 14 11.17 -2.45 -6.49
CA ALA A 14 10.26 -3.44 -7.05
C ALA A 14 9.18 -3.88 -6.04
N VAL A 15 9.58 -4.11 -4.78
CA VAL A 15 8.65 -4.46 -3.70
C VAL A 15 7.69 -3.29 -3.39
N SER A 16 8.18 -2.05 -3.36
CA SER A 16 7.33 -0.87 -3.21
C SER A 16 6.26 -0.79 -4.29
N CYS A 17 6.65 -0.97 -5.56
CA CYS A 17 5.72 -0.98 -6.69
C CYS A 17 4.64 -2.07 -6.54
N ALA A 18 5.02 -3.29 -6.13
CA ALA A 18 4.06 -4.35 -5.89
C ALA A 18 3.02 -3.97 -4.81
N PHE A 19 3.45 -3.34 -3.72
CA PHE A 19 2.54 -2.87 -2.68
C PHE A 19 1.67 -1.70 -3.12
N TRP A 20 2.17 -0.78 -3.95
CA TRP A 20 1.34 0.27 -4.55
C TRP A 20 0.26 -0.30 -5.46
N VAL A 21 0.58 -1.28 -6.31
CA VAL A 21 -0.42 -1.97 -7.13
C VAL A 21 -1.45 -2.67 -6.26
N ARG A 22 -1.00 -3.36 -5.20
CA ARG A 22 -1.91 -4.02 -4.26
C ARG A 22 -2.80 -3.04 -3.51
N SER A 23 -2.26 -1.86 -3.14
CA SER A 23 -2.99 -0.75 -2.54
C SER A 23 -4.06 -0.25 -3.49
N ALA A 24 -3.70 0.11 -4.73
CA ALA A 24 -4.63 0.66 -5.71
C ALA A 24 -5.78 -0.29 -6.08
N THR A 25 -5.53 -1.61 -6.00
CA THR A 25 -6.50 -2.64 -6.35
C THR A 25 -7.28 -3.21 -5.16
N ALA A 26 -6.87 -2.90 -3.92
CA ALA A 26 -7.53 -3.39 -2.72
C ALA A 26 -8.94 -2.79 -2.59
N LYS A 27 -9.93 -3.67 -2.34
CA LYS A 27 -11.32 -3.33 -2.07
C LYS A 27 -11.85 -4.26 -0.98
N ALA A 28 -12.58 -3.71 -0.01
CA ALA A 28 -13.23 -4.46 1.05
C ALA A 28 -14.71 -4.68 0.70
N PRO A 29 -15.20 -5.93 0.66
CA PRO A 29 -16.61 -6.21 0.40
C PRO A 29 -17.47 -5.63 1.52
N TYR A 30 -18.59 -5.01 1.16
CA TYR A 30 -19.52 -4.46 2.13
C TYR A 30 -20.10 -5.58 3.01
N LYS A 31 -20.10 -5.34 4.32
CA LYS A 31 -20.77 -6.19 5.31
C LYS A 31 -21.60 -5.30 6.20
N ALA A 32 -22.90 -5.58 6.26
CA ALA A 32 -23.78 -4.92 7.21
C ALA A 32 -23.31 -5.25 8.63
N LYS A 33 -22.81 -4.24 9.36
CA LYS A 33 -22.46 -4.37 10.77
C LYS A 33 -23.68 -3.91 11.57
N GLN A 34 -24.18 -4.80 12.42
CA GLN A 34 -25.18 -4.47 13.42
C GLN A 34 -24.49 -4.19 14.74
N ASP A 35 -24.90 -3.11 15.39
CA ASP A 35 -24.46 -2.85 16.77
C ASP A 35 -25.15 -3.81 17.75
N ALA A 36 -24.74 -3.77 19.02
CA ALA A 36 -25.29 -4.62 20.08
C ALA A 36 -26.79 -4.39 20.36
N SER A 37 -27.36 -3.28 19.86
CA SER A 37 -28.79 -2.96 19.94
C SER A 37 -29.59 -3.41 18.71
N GLY A 38 -28.92 -4.04 17.72
CA GLY A 38 -29.52 -4.54 16.49
C GLY A 38 -29.69 -3.47 15.41
N MET A 39 -29.18 -2.25 15.62
CA MET A 39 -29.22 -1.19 14.63
C MET A 39 -28.10 -1.37 13.59
N LEU A 40 -28.41 -1.05 12.33
CA LEU A 40 -27.44 -1.06 11.25
C LEU A 40 -26.54 0.18 11.36
N GLU A 41 -25.23 -0.03 11.37
CA GLU A 41 -24.25 1.06 11.35
C GLU A 41 -24.36 1.84 10.02
N ALA A 42 -24.40 3.17 10.11
CA ALA A 42 -24.41 4.01 8.93
C ALA A 42 -23.06 3.90 8.19
N SER A 43 -23.07 3.27 7.02
CA SER A 43 -21.86 3.04 6.21
C SER A 43 -22.01 3.68 4.83
N ILE A 44 -20.93 4.31 4.36
CA ILE A 44 -20.81 4.79 2.98
C ILE A 44 -20.27 3.62 2.15
N SER A 45 -21.08 3.16 1.21
CA SER A 45 -20.76 2.02 0.37
C SER A 45 -21.18 2.28 -1.08
N PHE A 46 -20.49 1.64 -2.02
CA PHE A 46 -20.76 1.79 -3.45
C PHE A 46 -20.99 0.42 -4.10
N LYS A 47 -21.98 0.37 -4.99
CA LYS A 47 -22.32 -0.83 -5.75
C LYS A 47 -21.81 -0.68 -7.18
N THR A 48 -21.12 -1.69 -7.65
CA THR A 48 -20.60 -1.81 -9.02
C THR A 48 -21.07 -3.13 -9.62
N GLU A 49 -20.90 -3.32 -10.92
CA GLU A 49 -21.12 -4.62 -11.57
C GLU A 49 -20.30 -5.76 -10.94
N ARG A 50 -19.16 -5.42 -10.31
CA ARG A 50 -18.25 -6.36 -9.65
C ARG A 50 -18.59 -6.63 -8.18
N GLY A 51 -19.62 -6.01 -7.63
CA GLY A 51 -20.05 -6.18 -6.25
C GLY A 51 -20.27 -4.88 -5.49
N HIS A 52 -20.59 -5.03 -4.19
CA HIS A 52 -20.85 -3.97 -3.23
C HIS A 52 -19.68 -3.85 -2.26
N PHE A 53 -19.11 -2.66 -2.14
CA PHE A 53 -17.88 -2.42 -1.39
C PHE A 53 -18.06 -1.30 -0.36
N ASP A 54 -17.43 -1.45 0.79
CA ASP A 54 -17.40 -0.43 1.84
C ASP A 54 -16.26 0.57 1.57
N VAL A 55 -16.55 1.86 1.61
CA VAL A 55 -15.56 2.90 1.28
C VAL A 55 -14.51 3.02 2.38
N LEU A 56 -14.93 3.02 3.65
CA LEU A 56 -14.03 3.24 4.78
C LEU A 56 -13.11 2.03 4.98
N GLU A 57 -13.67 0.82 4.98
CA GLU A 57 -12.88 -0.40 5.14
C GLU A 57 -11.94 -0.62 3.94
N THR A 58 -12.36 -0.19 2.73
CA THR A 58 -11.46 -0.14 1.58
C THR A 58 -10.32 0.86 1.80
N ALA A 59 -10.62 2.10 2.21
CA ALA A 59 -9.61 3.12 2.44
C ALA A 59 -8.59 2.72 3.52
N GLU A 60 -9.03 2.06 4.58
CA GLU A 60 -8.14 1.48 5.60
C GLU A 60 -7.22 0.40 5.02
N LEU A 61 -7.78 -0.51 4.23
CA LEU A 61 -7.01 -1.57 3.59
C LEU A 61 -5.98 -1.02 2.59
N GLN A 62 -6.37 -0.03 1.79
CA GLN A 62 -5.46 0.69 0.88
C GLN A 62 -4.37 1.41 1.67
N THR A 63 -4.72 2.09 2.76
CA THR A 63 -3.76 2.76 3.64
C THR A 63 -2.74 1.77 4.22
N LYS A 64 -3.17 0.58 4.63
CA LYS A 64 -2.27 -0.47 5.13
C LYS A 64 -1.22 -0.86 4.08
N TRP A 65 -1.63 -1.09 2.84
CA TRP A 65 -0.70 -1.42 1.76
C TRP A 65 0.18 -0.23 1.37
N ASN A 66 -0.37 0.98 1.37
CA ASN A 66 0.38 2.21 1.08
C ASN A 66 1.47 2.47 2.13
N LYS A 67 1.24 2.15 3.41
CA LYS A 67 2.27 2.21 4.47
C LYS A 67 3.45 1.28 4.16
N TRP A 68 3.17 0.06 3.70
CA TRP A 68 4.22 -0.87 3.29
C TRP A 68 4.97 -0.35 2.07
N ALA A 69 4.26 0.10 1.02
CA ALA A 69 4.87 0.69 -0.17
C ALA A 69 5.80 1.85 0.21
N ALA A 70 5.33 2.81 1.01
CA ALA A 70 6.12 3.94 1.47
C ALA A 70 7.37 3.52 2.26
N GLY A 71 7.28 2.47 3.10
CA GLY A 71 8.43 1.93 3.82
C GLY A 71 9.52 1.42 2.89
N PHE A 72 9.16 0.65 1.86
CA PHE A 72 10.12 0.16 0.87
C PHE A 72 10.65 1.27 -0.04
N ALA A 73 9.81 2.23 -0.42
CA ALA A 73 10.24 3.42 -1.16
C ALA A 73 11.27 4.25 -0.36
N ALA A 74 11.14 4.34 0.97
CA ALA A 74 12.12 5.01 1.82
C ALA A 74 13.47 4.29 1.82
N ILE A 75 13.48 2.95 1.90
CA ILE A 75 14.71 2.15 1.80
C ILE A 75 15.40 2.37 0.44
N ALA A 76 14.61 2.38 -0.64
CA ALA A 76 15.08 2.69 -1.97
C ALA A 76 15.71 4.10 -2.02
N ALA A 77 15.02 5.12 -1.52
CA ALA A 77 15.50 6.50 -1.51
C ALA A 77 16.80 6.67 -0.71
N ILE A 78 16.92 6.02 0.46
CA ILE A 78 18.17 6.01 1.25
C ILE A 78 19.30 5.36 0.45
N SER A 79 19.04 4.22 -0.18
CA SER A 79 20.04 3.51 -1.00
C SER A 79 20.49 4.34 -2.19
N GLN A 80 19.53 5.02 -2.85
CA GLN A 80 19.80 5.96 -3.94
C GLN A 80 20.65 7.14 -3.47
N ALA A 81 20.35 7.71 -2.30
CA ALA A 81 21.12 8.80 -1.73
C ALA A 81 22.57 8.36 -1.46
N VAL A 82 22.79 7.18 -0.87
CA VAL A 82 24.14 6.65 -0.62
C VAL A 82 24.91 6.45 -1.94
N LEU A 83 24.26 5.90 -2.96
CA LEU A 83 24.89 5.72 -4.29
C LEU A 83 25.35 7.04 -4.91
N SER A 84 24.57 8.12 -4.73
CA SER A 84 24.91 9.45 -5.24
C SER A 84 26.17 10.06 -4.62
N TYR A 85 26.60 9.61 -3.43
CA TYR A 85 27.83 10.06 -2.77
C TYR A 85 29.02 9.12 -2.98
N LEU A 86 28.82 7.93 -3.56
CA LEU A 86 29.92 7.01 -3.83
C LEU A 86 30.61 7.37 -5.15
N PRO A 87 31.93 7.62 -5.18
CA PRO A 87 32.65 7.99 -6.41
C PRO A 87 32.54 6.89 -7.47
N GLU A 88 32.36 7.28 -8.74
CA GLU A 88 32.54 6.38 -9.88
C GLU A 88 34.01 5.97 -9.91
N GLN A 89 34.27 4.67 -9.67
CA GLN A 89 35.59 4.09 -9.88
C GLN A 89 35.80 3.89 -11.38
#